data_AF-A0A1Z8Y7K1-F1
#
_entry.id   AF-A0A1Z8Y7K1-F1
#
_cell.length_a   1.000
_cell.length_b   1.000
_cell.length_c   1.000
_cell.angle_alpha   90.00
_cell.angle_beta   90.00
_cell.angle_gamma   90.00
#
_symmetry.space_group_name_H-M   'P 1'
#
loop_
_entity.id
_entity.type
_entity.pdbx_description
1 polymer ?
#
loop_
_entity_poly.entity_id
_entity_poly.type
_entity_poly.pdbx_seq_one_letter_code
_entity_poly.pdbx_strand_id
1 'polypeptide(L)'
;MAKANSKTFRGDFRRFFVKGLAVLLPTVLTLWILVKAYEFVDVAIAQPINSGIRLVMNQATPHVGFLQEAFEPTQDSVDREMARIESENRGKKTAQEVKSQVRAELILRWWEARWYMNFIGLFVAILAVYIAGRLLGGFLGRGIYNKLESLITTIPGIKQVYPYVKQVVDFLFSDEKPINFNQVVLVQYPRKGVWAVGLVTGSPMKSVQNTMAPDGETGLTIFIPSSPTPFTGYTISVPQEEVVELPITIDEALRFTISGGVLIPSHETIGDSGGTPLPEAIDSEKDPPLKD
;
A
#
# COMPACT_ATOMS: atom_id res chain seq x y z
N MET A 1 -55.10 -26.97 -18.64
CA MET A 1 -54.30 -25.72 -18.66
C MET A 1 -53.49 -25.65 -17.38
N ALA A 2 -52.15 -25.66 -17.46
CA ALA A 2 -51.27 -25.42 -16.31
C ALA A 2 -50.22 -24.38 -16.71
N LYS A 3 -50.27 -23.20 -16.08
CA LYS A 3 -49.33 -22.09 -16.28
C LYS A 3 -48.07 -22.39 -15.48
N ALA A 4 -46.96 -22.63 -16.19
CA ALA A 4 -45.67 -22.94 -15.58
C ALA A 4 -45.08 -21.73 -14.82
N ASN A 5 -44.52 -22.03 -13.66
CA ASN A 5 -44.04 -21.13 -12.61
C ASN A 5 -42.66 -20.54 -12.95
N SER A 6 -42.59 -19.58 -13.89
CA SER A 6 -41.32 -19.00 -14.38
C SER A 6 -40.70 -17.93 -13.47
N LYS A 7 -41.40 -17.50 -12.41
CA LYS A 7 -40.92 -16.42 -11.51
C LYS A 7 -39.95 -16.89 -10.40
N THR A 8 -39.90 -18.18 -10.10
CA THR A 8 -39.08 -18.76 -9.01
C THR A 8 -37.62 -18.99 -9.44
N PHE A 9 -37.39 -19.59 -10.61
CA PHE A 9 -36.04 -19.97 -11.05
C PHE A 9 -35.04 -18.81 -11.14
N ARG A 10 -35.47 -17.66 -11.69
CA ARG A 10 -34.60 -16.49 -11.85
C ARG A 10 -34.25 -15.83 -10.51
N GLY A 11 -35.17 -15.89 -9.53
CA GLY A 11 -34.95 -15.38 -8.18
C GLY A 11 -33.96 -16.24 -7.39
N ASP A 12 -34.15 -17.55 -7.47
CA ASP A 12 -33.28 -18.53 -6.81
C ASP A 12 -31.87 -18.52 -7.42
N PHE A 13 -31.77 -18.52 -8.76
CA PHE A 13 -30.49 -18.40 -9.46
C PHE A 13 -29.73 -17.13 -9.06
N ARG A 14 -30.39 -15.97 -9.05
CA ARG A 14 -29.76 -14.71 -8.63
C ARG A 14 -29.28 -14.79 -7.18
N ARG A 15 -30.07 -15.39 -6.27
CA ARG A 15 -29.72 -15.53 -4.85
C ARG A 15 -28.51 -16.45 -4.65
N PHE A 16 -28.47 -17.60 -5.32
CA PHE A 16 -27.34 -18.53 -5.25
C PHE A 16 -26.08 -17.97 -5.93
N PHE A 17 -26.24 -17.32 -7.09
CA PHE A 17 -25.13 -16.67 -7.79
C PHE A 17 -24.51 -15.53 -6.96
N VAL A 18 -25.33 -14.63 -6.39
CA VAL A 18 -24.82 -13.53 -5.56
C VAL A 18 -24.18 -14.04 -4.28
N LYS A 19 -24.73 -15.09 -3.64
CA LYS A 19 -24.10 -15.73 -2.47
C LYS A 19 -22.76 -16.37 -2.83
N GLY A 20 -22.69 -17.11 -3.94
CA GLY A 20 -21.44 -17.69 -4.43
C GLY A 20 -20.40 -16.63 -4.75
N LEU A 21 -20.81 -15.54 -5.41
CA LEU A 21 -19.94 -14.39 -5.67
C LEU A 21 -19.44 -13.75 -4.38
N ALA A 22 -20.32 -13.50 -3.40
CA ALA A 22 -19.96 -12.88 -2.13
C ALA A 22 -18.94 -13.72 -1.33
N VAL A 23 -19.04 -15.05 -1.39
CA VAL A 23 -18.08 -15.96 -0.73
C VAL A 23 -16.73 -15.96 -1.43
N LEU A 24 -16.70 -15.90 -2.77
CA LEU A 24 -15.47 -15.93 -3.55
C LEU A 24 -14.79 -14.55 -3.66
N LEU A 25 -15.54 -13.46 -3.53
CA LEU A 25 -15.07 -12.10 -3.77
C LEU A 25 -13.83 -11.76 -2.93
N PRO A 26 -13.74 -12.05 -1.63
CA PRO A 26 -12.53 -11.76 -0.85
C PRO A 26 -11.31 -12.49 -1.41
N THR A 27 -11.43 -13.79 -1.70
CA THR A 27 -10.31 -14.61 -2.18
C THR A 27 -9.85 -14.18 -3.58
N VAL A 28 -10.80 -13.94 -4.48
CA VAL A 28 -10.52 -13.45 -5.84
C VAL A 28 -9.91 -12.06 -5.80
N LEU A 29 -10.42 -11.18 -4.93
CA LEU A 29 -9.87 -9.84 -4.73
C LEU A 29 -8.44 -9.91 -4.18
N THR A 30 -8.17 -10.75 -3.18
CA THR A 30 -6.83 -10.95 -2.65
C THR A 30 -5.88 -11.44 -3.73
N LEU A 31 -6.27 -12.45 -4.51
CA LEU A 31 -5.44 -12.96 -5.61
C LEU A 31 -5.19 -11.87 -6.67
N TRP A 32 -6.23 -11.09 -7.02
CA TRP A 32 -6.11 -9.99 -7.96
C TRP A 32 -5.15 -8.90 -7.45
N ILE A 33 -5.23 -8.53 -6.16
CA ILE A 33 -4.31 -7.57 -5.53
C ILE A 33 -2.88 -8.08 -5.60
N LEU A 34 -2.64 -9.36 -5.29
CA LEU A 34 -1.29 -9.95 -5.37
C LEU A 34 -0.73 -9.92 -6.79
N VAL A 35 -1.55 -10.26 -7.80
CA VAL A 35 -1.15 -10.19 -9.21
C VAL A 35 -0.83 -8.75 -9.59
N LYS A 36 -1.67 -7.79 -9.20
CA LYS A 36 -1.43 -6.37 -9.51
C LYS A 36 -0.18 -5.83 -8.83
N ALA A 37 0.09 -6.24 -7.59
CA ALA A 37 1.32 -5.90 -6.89
C ALA A 37 2.55 -6.46 -7.61
N TYR A 38 2.49 -7.72 -8.05
CA TYR A 38 3.56 -8.33 -8.84
C TYR A 38 3.77 -7.60 -10.19
N GLU A 39 2.70 -7.35 -10.94
CA GLU A 39 2.76 -6.60 -12.21
C GLU A 39 3.35 -5.21 -12.02
N PHE A 40 2.97 -4.51 -10.95
CA PHE A 40 3.53 -3.21 -10.62
C PHE A 40 5.04 -3.30 -10.39
N VAL A 41 5.49 -4.24 -9.56
CA VAL A 41 6.93 -4.42 -9.28
C VAL A 41 7.69 -4.81 -10.53
N ASP A 42 7.15 -5.72 -11.34
CA ASP A 42 7.80 -6.15 -12.59
C ASP A 42 7.92 -4.98 -13.57
N VAL A 43 6.81 -4.30 -13.89
CA VAL A 43 6.79 -3.24 -14.89
C VAL A 43 7.50 -1.96 -14.44
N ALA A 44 7.31 -1.54 -13.18
CA ALA A 44 7.86 -0.28 -12.69
C ALA A 44 9.33 -0.38 -12.29
N ILE A 45 9.79 -1.56 -11.86
CA ILE A 45 11.12 -1.74 -11.27
C ILE A 45 11.95 -2.75 -12.06
N ALA A 46 11.49 -4.00 -12.17
CA ALA A 46 12.34 -5.07 -12.72
C ALA A 46 12.62 -4.86 -14.22
N GLN A 47 11.61 -4.55 -15.03
CA GLN A 47 11.73 -4.40 -16.48
C GLN A 47 12.67 -3.24 -16.91
N PRO A 48 12.61 -2.04 -16.32
CA PRO A 48 13.58 -0.98 -16.60
C PRO A 48 15.02 -1.41 -16.29
N ILE A 49 15.23 -2.08 -15.15
CA ILE A 49 16.57 -2.56 -14.75
C ILE A 49 17.04 -3.67 -15.70
N ASN A 50 16.20 -4.67 -16.00
CA ASN A 50 16.49 -5.72 -16.97
C ASN A 50 16.83 -5.14 -18.34
N SER A 51 16.13 -4.09 -18.77
CA SER A 51 16.42 -3.38 -20.02
C SER A 51 17.79 -2.71 -19.98
N GLY A 52 18.16 -2.09 -18.87
CA GLY A 52 19.50 -1.56 -18.63
C GLY A 52 20.58 -2.65 -18.68
N ILE A 53 20.35 -3.80 -18.04
CA ILE A 53 21.28 -4.93 -18.07
C ILE A 53 21.47 -5.44 -19.50
N ARG A 54 20.39 -5.64 -20.25
CA ARG A 54 20.45 -6.06 -21.66
C ARG A 54 21.20 -5.06 -22.54
N LEU A 55 21.03 -3.75 -22.28
CA LEU A 55 21.78 -2.70 -22.96
C LEU A 55 23.29 -2.81 -22.68
N VAL A 56 23.66 -3.00 -21.41
CA VAL A 56 25.06 -3.19 -21.00
C VAL A 56 25.63 -4.47 -21.63
N MET A 57 24.89 -5.58 -21.65
CA MET A 57 25.30 -6.81 -22.31
C MET A 57 25.57 -6.58 -23.81
N ASN A 58 24.70 -5.85 -24.50
CA ASN A 58 24.86 -5.55 -25.92
C ASN A 58 26.14 -4.73 -26.21
N GLN A 59 26.43 -3.76 -25.33
CA GLN A 59 27.64 -2.92 -25.41
C GLN A 59 28.91 -3.67 -24.98
N ALA A 60 28.83 -4.58 -24.01
CA ALA A 60 29.96 -5.34 -23.49
C ALA A 60 30.35 -6.54 -24.38
N THR A 61 29.42 -7.08 -25.17
CA THR A 61 29.64 -8.25 -26.03
C THR A 61 30.89 -8.17 -26.91
N PRO A 62 31.24 -7.04 -27.58
CA PRO A 62 32.48 -6.94 -28.37
C PRO A 62 33.78 -7.06 -27.56
N HIS A 63 33.72 -6.81 -26.25
CA HIS A 63 34.89 -6.68 -25.38
C HIS A 63 35.07 -7.90 -24.46
N VAL A 64 34.06 -8.78 -24.39
CA VAL A 64 33.99 -9.86 -23.41
C VAL A 64 33.87 -11.19 -24.15
N GLY A 65 34.93 -12.01 -24.12
CA GLY A 65 35.04 -13.22 -24.94
C GLY A 65 33.86 -14.20 -24.82
N PHE A 66 33.36 -14.46 -23.61
CA PHE A 66 32.22 -15.37 -23.42
C PHE A 66 30.91 -14.81 -23.99
N LEU A 67 30.71 -13.49 -23.94
CA LEU A 67 29.53 -12.85 -24.52
C LEU A 67 29.63 -12.83 -26.03
N GLN A 68 30.83 -12.61 -26.58
CA GLN A 68 31.08 -12.67 -28.00
C GLN A 68 30.76 -14.07 -28.55
N GLU A 69 31.20 -15.12 -27.88
CA GLU A 69 30.89 -16.49 -28.29
C GLU A 69 29.37 -16.78 -28.25
N ALA A 70 28.66 -16.25 -27.25
CA ALA A 70 27.24 -16.50 -27.06
C ALA A 70 26.30 -15.63 -27.93
N PHE A 71 26.72 -14.40 -28.26
CA PHE A 71 25.82 -13.36 -28.80
C PHE A 71 26.37 -12.62 -30.02
N GLU A 72 27.53 -12.99 -30.56
CA GLU A 72 28.02 -12.35 -31.79
C GLU A 72 27.15 -12.76 -33.00
N PRO A 73 26.56 -11.80 -33.73
CA PRO A 73 25.77 -12.11 -34.92
C PRO A 73 26.63 -12.74 -36.03
N THR A 74 26.11 -13.77 -36.69
CA THR A 74 26.72 -14.33 -37.90
C THR A 74 26.63 -13.33 -39.05
N GLN A 75 27.62 -13.26 -39.94
CA GLN A 75 27.60 -12.35 -41.09
C GLN A 75 26.33 -12.50 -41.94
N ASP A 76 25.94 -13.74 -42.23
CA ASP A 76 24.69 -14.06 -42.94
C ASP A 76 23.42 -13.51 -42.24
N SER A 77 23.39 -13.43 -40.91
CA SER A 77 22.28 -12.81 -40.17
C SER A 77 22.25 -11.28 -40.29
N VAL A 78 23.43 -10.66 -40.37
CA VAL A 78 23.57 -9.20 -40.56
C VAL A 78 23.20 -8.84 -42.00
N ASP A 79 23.65 -9.62 -42.98
CA ASP A 79 23.38 -9.41 -44.40
C ASP A 79 21.88 -9.53 -44.72
N ARG A 80 21.20 -10.54 -44.16
CA ARG A 80 19.74 -10.68 -44.27
C ARG A 80 18.99 -9.47 -43.70
N GLU A 81 19.42 -8.97 -42.54
CA GLU A 81 18.76 -7.83 -41.90
C GLU A 81 19.04 -6.51 -42.64
N MET A 82 20.26 -6.32 -43.15
CA MET A 82 20.60 -5.20 -44.03
C MET A 82 19.73 -5.18 -45.28
N ALA A 83 19.58 -6.33 -45.95
CA ALA A 83 18.71 -6.47 -47.12
C ALA A 83 17.23 -6.20 -46.79
N ARG A 84 16.76 -6.62 -45.61
CA ARG A 84 15.40 -6.31 -45.14
C ARG A 84 15.20 -4.80 -44.94
N ILE A 85 16.11 -4.12 -44.24
CA ILE A 85 16.04 -2.67 -43.97
C ILE A 85 16.04 -1.87 -45.29
N GLU A 86 16.85 -2.29 -46.26
CA GLU A 86 16.90 -1.69 -47.59
C GLU A 86 15.58 -1.90 -48.35
N SER A 87 15.00 -3.11 -48.30
CA SER A 87 13.71 -3.41 -48.93
C SER A 87 12.52 -2.67 -48.31
N GLU A 88 12.56 -2.40 -47.00
CA GLU A 88 11.51 -1.69 -46.27
C GLU A 88 11.62 -0.16 -46.37
N ASN A 89 12.61 0.36 -47.12
CA ASN A 89 12.88 1.79 -47.29
C ASN A 89 13.04 2.53 -45.93
N ARG A 90 13.49 1.83 -44.88
CA ARG A 90 13.62 2.33 -43.49
C ARG A 90 14.85 3.21 -43.24
N GLY A 91 15.43 3.78 -44.30
CA GLY A 91 16.67 4.55 -44.25
C GLY A 91 17.93 3.69 -44.23
N LYS A 92 19.07 4.28 -44.62
CA LYS A 92 20.37 3.59 -44.61
C LYS A 92 20.90 3.50 -43.18
N LYS A 93 21.02 2.29 -42.65
CA LYS A 93 21.72 2.01 -41.39
C LYS A 93 23.12 1.51 -41.68
N THR A 94 24.07 1.84 -40.81
CA THR A 94 25.45 1.36 -40.93
C THR A 94 25.51 -0.12 -40.54
N ALA A 95 26.41 -0.91 -41.15
CA ALA A 95 26.61 -2.32 -40.81
C ALA A 95 26.82 -2.55 -39.29
N GLN A 96 27.48 -1.61 -38.62
CA GLN A 96 27.67 -1.64 -37.16
C GLN A 96 26.37 -1.43 -36.37
N GLU A 97 25.46 -0.58 -36.85
CA GLU A 97 24.16 -0.34 -36.22
C GLU A 97 23.24 -1.56 -36.39
N VAL A 98 23.26 -2.17 -37.57
CA VAL A 98 22.49 -3.39 -37.85
C VAL A 98 23.05 -4.56 -37.05
N LYS A 99 24.37 -4.71 -36.96
CA LYS A 99 25.01 -5.71 -36.11
C LYS A 99 24.62 -5.55 -34.62
N SER A 100 24.60 -4.31 -34.12
CA SER A 100 24.15 -4.01 -32.74
C SER A 100 22.67 -4.37 -32.53
N GLN A 101 21.81 -4.12 -33.53
CA GLN A 101 20.38 -4.45 -33.46
C GLN A 101 20.14 -5.96 -33.46
N VAL A 102 20.77 -6.69 -34.38
CA VAL A 102 20.68 -8.15 -34.43
C VAL A 102 21.20 -8.77 -33.13
N ARG A 103 22.29 -8.24 -32.57
CA ARG A 103 22.80 -8.67 -31.27
C ARG A 103 21.81 -8.42 -30.14
N ALA A 104 21.24 -7.22 -30.06
CA ALA A 104 20.23 -6.89 -29.06
C ALA A 104 19.04 -7.86 -29.15
N GLU A 105 18.62 -8.23 -30.36
CA GLU A 105 17.56 -9.22 -30.57
C GLU A 105 17.95 -10.63 -30.12
N LEU A 106 19.19 -11.08 -30.38
CA LEU A 106 19.70 -12.36 -29.87
C LEU A 106 19.70 -12.39 -28.33
N ILE A 107 20.17 -11.31 -27.70
CA ILE A 107 20.17 -11.16 -26.23
C ILE A 107 18.73 -11.20 -25.70
N LEU A 108 17.80 -10.47 -26.34
CA LEU A 108 16.39 -10.45 -25.95
C LEU A 108 15.75 -11.83 -26.03
N ARG A 109 15.92 -12.54 -27.15
CA ARG A 109 15.39 -13.89 -27.34
C ARG A 109 15.97 -14.88 -26.34
N TRP A 110 17.27 -14.80 -26.07
CA TRP A 110 17.94 -15.64 -25.08
C TRP A 110 17.45 -15.37 -23.66
N TRP A 111 17.18 -14.09 -23.34
CA TRP A 111 16.65 -13.65 -22.06
C TRP A 111 15.21 -14.12 -21.86
N GLU A 112 14.33 -13.93 -22.85
CA GLU A 112 12.92 -14.34 -22.79
C GLU A 112 12.74 -15.86 -22.74
N ALA A 113 13.63 -16.63 -23.37
CA ALA A 113 13.65 -18.08 -23.25
C ALA A 113 13.89 -18.58 -21.81
N ARG A 114 14.42 -17.72 -20.93
CA ARG A 114 14.76 -18.03 -19.54
C ARG A 114 13.92 -17.18 -18.60
N TRP A 115 12.74 -17.67 -18.27
CA TRP A 115 11.78 -16.98 -17.39
C TRP A 115 12.40 -16.43 -16.08
N TYR A 116 13.41 -17.12 -15.53
CA TYR A 116 14.08 -16.71 -14.30
C TYR A 116 14.95 -15.45 -14.44
N MET A 117 15.36 -15.10 -15.66
CA MET A 117 16.18 -13.90 -15.92
C MET A 117 15.42 -12.61 -15.59
N ASN A 118 14.09 -12.64 -15.66
CA ASN A 118 13.26 -11.48 -15.29
C ASN A 118 13.42 -11.09 -13.81
N PHE A 119 13.75 -12.06 -12.93
CA PHE A 119 13.98 -11.78 -11.51
C PHE A 119 15.33 -11.12 -11.23
N ILE A 120 16.26 -11.09 -12.19
CA ILE A 120 17.56 -10.44 -11.99
C ILE A 120 17.38 -8.94 -11.75
N GLY A 121 16.48 -8.28 -12.48
CA GLY A 121 16.17 -6.88 -12.29
C GLY A 121 15.63 -6.58 -10.90
N LEU A 122 14.76 -7.45 -10.38
CA LEU A 122 14.25 -7.36 -9.01
C LEU A 122 15.38 -7.57 -7.99
N PHE A 123 16.24 -8.57 -8.18
CA PHE A 123 17.37 -8.83 -7.30
C PHE A 123 18.35 -7.65 -7.27
N VAL A 124 18.67 -7.09 -8.43
CA VAL A 124 19.51 -5.89 -8.56
C VAL A 124 18.85 -4.69 -7.89
N ALA A 125 17.53 -4.53 -8.00
CA ALA A 125 16.80 -3.48 -7.29
C ALA A 125 16.91 -3.61 -5.77
N ILE A 126 16.69 -4.81 -5.23
CA ILE A 126 16.82 -5.10 -3.79
C ILE A 126 18.25 -4.81 -3.32
N LEU A 127 19.25 -5.26 -4.07
CA LEU A 127 20.65 -5.00 -3.76
C LEU A 127 20.98 -3.50 -3.82
N ALA A 128 20.47 -2.79 -4.83
CA ALA A 128 20.65 -1.36 -4.96
C ALA A 128 20.01 -0.58 -3.80
N VAL A 129 18.80 -0.97 -3.38
CA VAL A 129 18.12 -0.39 -2.20
C VAL A 129 18.93 -0.66 -0.93
N TYR A 130 19.43 -1.89 -0.74
CA TYR A 130 20.27 -2.23 0.42
C TYR A 130 21.57 -1.42 0.45
N ILE A 131 22.27 -1.31 -0.68
CA ILE A 131 23.49 -0.50 -0.80
C ILE A 131 23.17 0.97 -0.55
N ALA A 132 22.10 1.50 -1.15
CA ALA A 132 21.67 2.88 -0.94
C ALA A 132 21.37 3.16 0.54
N GLY A 133 20.63 2.28 1.21
CA GLY A 133 20.36 2.39 2.65
C GLY A 133 21.64 2.39 3.49
N ARG A 134 22.59 1.49 3.18
CA ARG A 134 23.88 1.44 3.87
C ARG A 134 24.72 2.71 3.64
N LEU A 135 24.72 3.25 2.42
CA LEU A 135 25.43 4.47 2.08
C LEU A 135 24.81 5.69 2.77
N LEU A 136 23.48 5.78 2.79
CA LEU A 136 22.71 6.85 3.45
C LEU A 136 22.93 6.87 4.97
N GLY A 137 23.12 5.71 5.62
CA GLY A 137 23.44 5.64 7.05
C GLY A 137 24.82 6.20 7.45
N GLY A 138 25.76 6.29 6.49
CA GLY A 138 27.10 6.83 6.70
C GLY A 138 27.16 8.36 6.74
N PHE A 139 28.30 8.92 7.17
CA PHE A 139 28.54 10.37 7.25
C PHE A 139 28.36 11.07 5.88
N LEU A 140 28.83 10.43 4.80
CA LEU A 140 28.72 10.96 3.43
C LEU A 140 27.27 10.89 2.90
N GLY A 141 26.52 9.88 3.32
CA GLY A 141 25.13 9.67 2.92
C GLY A 141 24.19 10.75 3.43
N ARG A 142 24.32 11.14 4.71
CA ARG A 142 23.52 12.22 5.30
C ARG A 142 23.70 13.54 4.56
N GLY A 143 24.93 13.86 4.14
CA GLY A 143 25.22 15.07 3.36
C GLY A 143 24.56 15.07 1.98
N ILE A 144 24.57 13.92 1.28
CA ILE A 144 23.90 13.77 -0.02
C ILE A 144 22.38 13.81 0.14
N TYR A 145 21.84 13.12 1.13
CA TYR A 145 20.42 13.09 1.44
C TYR A 145 19.87 14.51 1.68
N ASN A 146 20.51 15.28 2.57
CA ASN A 146 20.09 16.64 2.88
C ASN A 146 20.16 17.56 1.65
N LYS A 147 21.14 17.37 0.77
CA LYS A 147 21.23 18.13 -0.50
C LYS A 147 20.10 17.77 -1.48
N LEU A 148 19.79 16.48 -1.62
CA LEU A 148 18.67 16.03 -2.47
C LEU A 148 17.33 16.54 -1.94
N GLU A 149 17.15 16.50 -0.62
CA GLU A 149 15.96 17.03 0.04
C GLU A 149 15.82 18.54 -0.19
N SER A 150 16.92 19.29 -0.05
CA SER A 150 16.96 20.72 -0.34
C SER A 150 16.65 21.03 -1.81
N LEU A 151 17.12 20.18 -2.73
CA LEU A 151 16.84 20.33 -4.16
C LEU A 151 15.35 20.11 -4.46
N ILE A 152 14.75 19.05 -3.91
CA ILE A 152 13.33 18.74 -4.11
C ILE A 152 12.44 19.85 -3.54
N THR A 153 12.79 20.39 -2.37
CA THR A 153 12.07 21.50 -1.73
C THR A 153 12.29 22.85 -2.41
N THR A 154 13.17 22.94 -3.41
CA THR A 154 13.35 24.15 -4.24
C THR A 154 12.38 24.18 -5.43
N ILE A 155 11.84 23.04 -5.85
CA ILE A 155 10.94 22.96 -7.01
C ILE A 155 9.57 23.57 -6.65
N PRO A 156 9.11 24.62 -7.37
CA PRO A 156 7.79 25.21 -7.17
C PRO A 156 6.68 24.15 -7.29
N GLY A 157 5.68 24.20 -6.42
CA GLY A 157 4.62 23.18 -6.32
C GLY A 157 4.99 22.00 -5.42
N ILE A 158 6.12 21.33 -5.68
CA ILE A 158 6.54 20.14 -4.90
C ILE A 158 6.89 20.51 -3.46
N LYS A 159 7.49 21.69 -3.25
CA LYS A 159 7.87 22.20 -1.92
C LYS A 159 6.72 22.31 -0.92
N GLN A 160 5.47 22.37 -1.38
CA GLN A 160 4.30 22.44 -0.50
C GLN A 160 3.81 21.06 -0.07
N VAL A 161 4.00 20.03 -0.90
CA VAL A 161 3.45 18.67 -0.65
C VAL A 161 4.49 17.73 -0.05
N TYR A 162 5.75 17.86 -0.50
CA TYR A 162 6.84 16.99 -0.08
C TYR A 162 7.04 16.91 1.45
N PRO A 163 6.98 18.02 2.21
CA PRO A 163 7.10 17.95 3.67
C PRO A 163 6.03 17.09 4.34
N TYR A 164 4.78 17.14 3.86
CA TYR A 164 3.69 16.32 4.42
C TYR A 164 3.88 14.84 4.08
N VAL A 165 4.29 14.53 2.85
CA VAL A 165 4.59 13.15 2.44
C VAL A 165 5.76 12.60 3.26
N LYS A 166 6.82 13.39 3.42
CA LYS A 166 7.98 13.01 4.23
C LYS A 166 7.58 12.77 5.69
N GLN A 167 6.75 13.63 6.27
CA GLN A 167 6.29 13.46 7.65
C GLN A 167 5.54 12.14 7.86
N VAL A 168 4.68 11.74 6.91
CA VAL A 168 3.97 10.45 6.98
C VAL A 168 4.95 9.29 6.85
N VAL A 169 5.92 9.38 5.94
CA VAL A 169 6.96 8.36 5.76
C VAL A 169 7.84 8.26 7.00
N ASP A 170 8.38 9.37 7.50
CA ASP A 170 9.20 9.42 8.70
C ASP A 170 8.42 8.87 9.92
N PHE A 171 7.12 9.17 10.06
CA PHE A 171 6.28 8.59 11.11
C PHE A 171 6.19 7.05 11.01
N LEU A 172 6.03 6.51 9.80
CA LEU A 172 5.94 5.06 9.57
C LEU A 172 7.27 4.31 9.74
N PHE A 173 8.41 5.01 9.61
CA PHE A 173 9.75 4.40 9.57
C PHE A 173 10.71 4.89 10.67
N SER A 174 10.26 5.74 11.61
CA SER A 174 11.12 6.21 12.70
C SER A 174 11.37 5.10 13.71
N ASP A 175 12.61 4.61 13.75
CA ASP A 175 13.14 3.65 14.74
C ASP A 175 13.41 4.28 16.13
N GLU A 176 13.06 5.55 16.34
CA GLU A 176 13.11 6.17 17.66
C GLU A 176 11.94 5.66 18.51
N LYS A 177 12.30 4.80 19.47
CA LYS A 177 11.43 4.13 20.43
C LYS A 177 10.33 5.00 21.04
N PRO A 178 9.22 4.36 21.42
CA PRO A 178 7.92 4.98 21.56
C PRO A 178 7.84 5.70 22.90
N ILE A 179 7.22 6.89 22.92
CA ILE A 179 6.23 7.06 23.98
C ILE A 179 5.11 6.11 23.56
N ASN A 180 4.68 5.19 24.43
CA ASN A 180 3.70 4.13 24.14
C ASN A 180 2.39 4.69 23.51
N PHE A 181 2.39 4.96 22.20
CA PHE A 181 1.29 5.54 21.43
C PHE A 181 0.66 4.51 20.49
N ASN A 182 0.71 3.23 20.85
CA ASN A 182 -0.02 2.15 20.19
C ASN A 182 -1.10 1.57 21.13
N GLN A 183 -1.66 2.42 21.98
CA GLN A 183 -2.67 2.03 22.96
C GLN A 183 -4.06 2.34 22.43
N VAL A 184 -4.95 1.35 22.57
CA VAL A 184 -6.37 1.53 22.37
C VAL A 184 -6.94 2.11 23.65
N VAL A 185 -7.75 3.15 23.53
CA VAL A 185 -8.31 3.87 24.67
C VAL A 185 -9.81 4.07 24.51
N LEU A 186 -10.49 4.24 25.63
CA LEU A 186 -11.85 4.75 25.70
C LEU A 186 -11.82 6.23 26.06
N VAL A 187 -12.59 7.02 25.32
CA VAL A 187 -12.76 8.46 25.56
C VAL A 187 -14.23 8.83 25.46
N GLN A 188 -14.67 9.80 26.26
CA GLN A 188 -16.05 10.28 26.21
C GLN A 188 -16.21 11.29 25.06
N TYR A 189 -16.83 10.87 23.95
CA TYR A 189 -17.04 11.69 22.76
C TYR A 189 -18.34 11.31 22.04
N PRO A 190 -19.14 12.28 21.52
CA PRO A 190 -18.89 13.73 21.50
C PRO A 190 -19.31 14.46 22.78
N ARG A 191 -19.87 13.76 23.78
CA ARG A 191 -20.27 14.33 25.08
C ARG A 191 -20.08 13.33 26.22
N LYS A 192 -20.13 13.82 27.45
CA LYS A 192 -20.09 12.97 28.66
C LYS A 192 -21.18 11.89 28.65
N GLY A 193 -20.79 10.68 29.03
CA GLY A 193 -21.61 9.47 29.04
C GLY A 193 -21.64 8.68 27.71
N VAL A 194 -21.01 9.16 26.64
CA VAL A 194 -20.91 8.45 25.36
C VAL A 194 -19.46 8.04 25.15
N TRP A 195 -19.18 6.74 25.12
CA TRP A 195 -17.83 6.21 25.02
C TRP A 195 -17.48 5.83 23.58
N ALA A 196 -16.32 6.27 23.13
CA ALA A 196 -15.75 5.94 21.84
C ALA A 196 -14.42 5.21 22.03
N VAL A 197 -14.19 4.20 21.20
CA VAL A 197 -12.87 3.57 21.07
C VAL A 197 -11.99 4.50 20.23
N GLY A 198 -10.79 4.79 20.73
CA GLY A 198 -9.82 5.66 20.08
C GLY A 198 -8.42 5.08 20.09
N LEU A 199 -7.58 5.60 19.21
CA LEU A 199 -6.16 5.27 19.13
C LEU A 199 -5.36 6.50 19.52
N VAL A 200 -4.47 6.37 20.51
CA VAL A 200 -3.58 7.48 20.89
C VAL A 200 -2.61 7.73 19.73
N THR A 201 -2.56 8.95 19.20
CA THR A 201 -1.68 9.31 18.08
C THR A 201 -0.50 10.19 18.49
N GLY A 202 -0.51 10.72 19.71
CA GLY A 202 0.62 11.45 20.27
C GLY A 202 0.19 12.57 21.21
N SER A 203 1.01 13.61 21.30
CA SER A 203 0.73 14.82 22.09
C SER A 203 -0.07 15.86 21.31
N PRO A 204 -0.88 16.70 21.99
CA PRO A 204 -1.63 17.79 21.35
C PRO A 204 -0.73 18.91 20.85
N MET A 205 -1.26 19.72 19.93
CA MET A 205 -0.61 20.97 19.53
C MET A 205 -0.43 21.89 20.74
N LYS A 206 0.68 22.64 20.80
CA LYS A 206 0.99 23.54 21.92
C LYS A 206 -0.15 24.50 22.29
N SER A 207 -0.86 25.05 21.30
CA SER A 207 -2.02 25.93 21.53
C SER A 207 -3.18 25.21 22.20
N VAL A 208 -3.46 23.97 21.77
CA VAL A 208 -4.52 23.12 22.34
C VAL A 208 -4.12 22.70 23.76
N GLN A 209 -2.89 22.24 23.94
CA GLN A 209 -2.32 21.89 25.25
C GLN A 209 -2.46 23.03 26.26
N ASN A 210 -2.03 24.24 25.91
CA ASN A 210 -2.08 25.40 26.79
C ASN A 210 -3.51 25.85 27.13
N THR A 211 -4.48 25.55 26.26
CA THR A 211 -5.89 25.92 26.48
C THR A 211 -6.61 24.87 27.32
N MET A 212 -6.33 23.60 27.04
CA MET A 212 -6.97 22.44 27.69
C MET A 212 -6.43 22.20 29.10
N ALA A 213 -5.12 22.34 29.28
CA ALA A 213 -4.42 22.11 30.53
C ALA A 213 -3.36 23.20 30.76
N PRO A 214 -3.79 24.43 31.13
CA PRO A 214 -2.89 25.56 31.37
C PRO A 214 -1.90 25.32 32.53
N ASP A 215 -2.23 24.42 33.46
CA ASP A 215 -1.41 24.07 34.62
C ASP A 215 -0.34 23.01 34.33
N GLY A 216 -0.18 22.61 33.06
CA GLY A 216 0.90 21.72 32.62
C GLY A 216 0.57 20.22 32.68
N GLU A 217 -0.70 19.84 32.83
CA GLU A 217 -1.12 18.44 32.73
C GLU A 217 -0.87 17.88 31.34
N THR A 218 -0.57 16.59 31.25
CA THR A 218 -0.27 15.96 29.96
C THR A 218 -1.56 15.75 29.19
N GLY A 219 -1.66 16.34 27.99
CA GLY A 219 -2.73 16.05 27.06
C GLY A 219 -2.37 14.91 26.11
N LEU A 220 -3.40 14.23 25.60
CA LEU A 220 -3.27 13.20 24.58
C LEU A 220 -4.07 13.60 23.33
N THR A 221 -3.51 13.35 22.17
CA THR A 221 -4.21 13.37 20.89
C THR A 221 -4.70 11.97 20.58
N ILE A 222 -5.99 11.84 20.33
CA ILE A 222 -6.68 10.58 20.06
C ILE A 222 -7.36 10.67 18.70
N PHE A 223 -7.16 9.65 17.88
CA PHE A 223 -7.94 9.44 16.66
C PHE A 223 -9.10 8.49 16.95
N ILE A 224 -10.33 8.98 16.74
CA ILE A 224 -11.56 8.20 16.84
C ILE A 224 -11.94 7.75 15.43
N PRO A 225 -11.78 6.46 15.09
CA PRO A 225 -12.09 5.95 13.77
C PRO A 225 -13.62 5.88 13.54
N SER A 226 -14.03 6.07 12.29
CA SER A 226 -15.41 5.90 11.84
C SER A 226 -15.64 4.48 11.30
N SER A 227 -16.86 3.96 11.46
CA SER A 227 -17.26 2.68 10.87
C SER A 227 -17.96 2.87 9.52
N PRO A 228 -17.78 1.99 8.52
CA PRO A 228 -16.91 0.80 8.52
C PRO A 228 -15.47 1.10 8.03
N THR A 229 -15.14 2.35 7.71
CA THR A 229 -13.83 2.77 7.19
C THR A 229 -12.95 3.33 8.32
N PRO A 230 -12.14 2.49 9.00
CA PRO A 230 -11.46 2.87 10.24
C PRO A 230 -10.29 3.84 10.04
N PHE A 231 -9.99 4.19 8.79
CA PHE A 231 -8.96 5.17 8.43
C PHE A 231 -9.54 6.59 8.24
N THR A 232 -10.86 6.74 8.30
CA THR A 232 -11.54 8.04 8.41
C THR A 232 -12.04 8.21 9.84
N GLY A 233 -12.23 9.44 10.30
CA GLY A 233 -12.59 9.68 11.70
C GLY A 233 -12.35 11.10 12.16
N TYR A 234 -12.34 11.29 13.47
CA TYR A 234 -12.09 12.57 14.12
C TYR A 234 -10.82 12.50 14.95
N THR A 235 -10.02 13.56 14.90
CA THR A 235 -8.90 13.74 15.82
C THR A 235 -9.32 14.69 16.92
N ILE A 236 -9.17 14.27 18.17
CA ILE A 236 -9.47 15.08 19.34
C ILE A 236 -8.24 15.15 20.24
N SER A 237 -8.18 16.20 21.05
CA SER A 237 -7.21 16.31 22.14
C SER A 237 -7.97 16.37 23.45
N VAL A 238 -7.57 15.54 24.41
CA VAL A 238 -8.21 15.43 25.74
C VAL A 238 -7.15 15.38 26.83
N PRO A 239 -7.47 15.81 28.07
CA PRO A 239 -6.60 15.59 29.22
C PRO A 239 -6.35 14.09 29.41
N GLN A 240 -5.12 13.69 29.77
CA GLN A 240 -4.79 12.27 29.96
C GLN A 240 -5.68 11.59 31.01
N GLU A 241 -6.15 12.33 32.01
CA GLU A 241 -7.04 11.82 33.07
C GLU A 241 -8.47 11.46 32.57
N GLU A 242 -8.90 12.00 31.43
CA GLU A 242 -10.21 11.68 30.83
C GLU A 242 -10.15 10.44 29.93
N VAL A 243 -8.98 9.81 29.83
CA VAL A 243 -8.70 8.67 28.96
C VAL A 243 -8.58 7.41 29.78
N VAL A 244 -9.29 6.35 29.37
CA VAL A 244 -9.20 5.04 30.00
C VAL A 244 -8.53 4.08 29.03
N GLU A 245 -7.45 3.42 29.46
CA GLU A 245 -6.80 2.40 28.64
C GLU A 245 -7.73 1.19 28.47
N LEU A 246 -7.93 0.77 27.21
CA LEU A 246 -8.73 -0.39 26.87
C LEU A 246 -7.79 -1.57 26.61
N PRO A 247 -7.93 -2.72 27.32
CA PRO A 247 -6.96 -3.80 27.27
C PRO A 247 -7.12 -4.70 26.03
N ILE A 248 -7.35 -4.10 24.86
CA ILE A 248 -7.47 -4.79 23.58
C ILE A 248 -6.35 -4.38 22.62
N THR A 249 -6.03 -5.25 21.68
CA THR A 249 -5.07 -4.93 20.62
C THR A 249 -5.64 -3.93 19.61
N ILE A 250 -4.77 -3.20 18.92
CA ILE A 250 -5.19 -2.30 17.81
C ILE A 250 -6.00 -3.06 16.76
N ASP A 251 -5.58 -4.28 16.41
CA ASP A 251 -6.26 -5.14 15.44
C ASP A 251 -7.67 -5.55 15.89
N GLU A 252 -7.87 -5.80 17.18
CA GLU A 252 -9.18 -6.02 17.78
C GLU A 252 -10.06 -4.77 17.74
N ALA A 253 -9.51 -3.60 18.06
CA ALA A 253 -10.22 -2.32 17.96
C ALA A 253 -10.61 -1.98 16.51
N LEU A 254 -9.75 -2.30 15.54
CA LEU A 254 -10.03 -2.13 14.12
C LEU A 254 -11.14 -3.09 13.66
N ARG A 255 -11.12 -4.36 14.06
CA ARG A 255 -12.22 -5.31 13.78
C ARG A 255 -13.54 -4.82 14.34
N PHE A 256 -13.54 -4.37 15.59
CA PHE A 256 -14.73 -3.81 16.23
C PHE A 256 -15.27 -2.63 15.42
N THR A 257 -14.42 -1.65 15.08
CA THR A 257 -14.83 -0.47 14.30
C THR A 257 -15.29 -0.81 12.88
N ILE A 258 -14.56 -1.64 12.13
CA ILE A 258 -14.92 -2.04 10.75
C ILE A 258 -16.29 -2.73 10.73
N SER A 259 -16.55 -3.56 11.74
CA SER A 259 -17.83 -4.28 11.86
C SER A 259 -19.00 -3.41 12.34
N GLY A 260 -18.76 -2.14 12.70
CA GLY A 260 -19.77 -1.29 13.32
C GLY A 260 -20.15 -1.72 14.73
N GLY A 261 -19.23 -2.35 15.46
CA GLY A 261 -19.41 -2.82 16.83
C GLY A 261 -19.98 -4.25 16.96
N VAL A 262 -20.13 -4.97 15.86
CA VAL A 262 -20.68 -6.35 15.84
C VAL A 262 -19.64 -7.37 16.30
N LEU A 263 -18.37 -7.19 15.94
CA LEU A 263 -17.27 -8.08 16.31
C LEU A 263 -16.59 -7.58 17.58
N ILE A 264 -17.04 -8.11 18.72
CA ILE A 264 -16.45 -7.85 20.04
C ILE A 264 -15.34 -8.89 20.29
N PRO A 265 -14.15 -8.50 20.81
CA PRO A 265 -13.12 -9.45 21.22
C PRO A 265 -13.68 -10.46 22.22
N SER A 266 -13.34 -11.75 22.06
CA SER A 266 -13.95 -12.83 22.84
C SER A 266 -13.73 -12.67 24.35
N HIS A 267 -12.62 -12.06 24.77
CA HIS A 267 -12.30 -11.79 26.17
C HIS A 267 -13.03 -10.55 26.75
N GLU A 268 -13.60 -9.69 25.90
CA GLU A 268 -14.41 -8.52 26.28
C GLU A 268 -15.91 -8.79 26.16
N THR A 269 -16.31 -10.00 25.78
CA THR A 269 -17.72 -10.36 25.61
C THR A 269 -18.39 -10.55 26.97
N ILE A 270 -19.46 -9.80 27.25
CA ILE A 270 -20.19 -9.88 28.51
C ILE A 270 -21.17 -11.08 28.44
N GLY A 271 -20.78 -12.20 29.07
CA GLY A 271 -21.60 -13.42 29.20
C GLY A 271 -21.21 -14.55 28.24
N ASP A 272 -21.48 -15.79 28.63
CA ASP A 272 -21.25 -17.00 27.81
C ASP A 272 -22.43 -17.23 26.87
N SER A 273 -22.51 -16.44 25.79
CA SER A 273 -23.37 -16.76 24.65
C SER A 273 -22.99 -15.95 23.42
N GLY A 274 -22.74 -16.65 22.31
CA GLY A 274 -22.68 -16.05 20.99
C GLY A 274 -23.94 -15.21 20.74
N GLY A 275 -23.75 -13.89 20.67
CA GLY A 275 -24.80 -12.92 20.41
C GLY A 275 -25.76 -12.75 21.58
N THR A 276 -25.42 -11.88 22.53
CA THR A 276 -26.43 -11.25 23.39
C THR A 276 -27.52 -10.69 22.48
N PRO A 277 -28.79 -11.15 22.59
CA PRO A 277 -29.87 -10.59 21.79
C PRO A 277 -29.87 -9.08 22.01
N LEU A 278 -29.98 -8.31 20.92
CA LEU A 278 -30.30 -6.90 21.03
C LEU A 278 -31.48 -6.76 22.02
N PRO A 279 -31.47 -5.76 22.91
CA PRO A 279 -32.63 -5.47 23.74
C PRO A 279 -33.89 -5.50 22.86
N GLU A 280 -34.99 -6.06 23.37
CA GLU A 280 -36.28 -6.01 22.67
C GLU A 280 -36.50 -4.59 22.15
N ALA A 281 -36.95 -4.49 20.89
CA ALA A 281 -37.08 -3.23 20.18
C ALA A 281 -37.70 -2.17 21.09
N ILE A 282 -37.09 -0.98 21.13
CA ILE A 282 -37.55 0.13 21.98
C ILE A 282 -39.04 0.32 21.73
N ASP A 283 -39.85 -0.01 22.74
CA ASP A 283 -41.30 0.01 22.68
C ASP A 283 -41.77 1.45 22.43
N SER A 284 -42.35 1.72 21.26
CA SER A 284 -42.71 3.06 20.79
C SER A 284 -43.92 3.66 21.52
N GLU A 285 -44.49 2.95 22.51
CA GLU A 285 -45.79 3.29 23.10
C GLU A 285 -45.70 4.07 24.43
N LYS A 286 -44.49 4.38 24.93
CA LYS A 286 -44.30 5.22 26.12
C LYS A 286 -43.71 6.59 25.78
N ASP A 287 -44.47 7.41 25.08
CA ASP A 287 -44.23 8.85 25.08
C ASP A 287 -44.70 9.43 26.43
N PRO A 288 -43.84 10.12 27.21
CA PRO A 288 -44.29 10.82 28.40
C PRO A 288 -45.23 11.97 27.98
N PRO A 289 -46.29 12.27 28.76
CA PRO A 289 -47.22 13.32 28.39
C PRO A 289 -46.47 14.64 28.28
N LEU A 290 -46.63 15.29 27.11
CA LEU A 290 -46.22 16.67 26.87
C LEU A 290 -46.79 17.52 28.01
N LYS A 291 -45.90 18.12 28.80
CA LYS A 291 -46.29 19.15 29.76
C LYS A 291 -46.56 20.43 28.96
N ASP A 292 -47.82 20.85 28.94
CA ASP A 292 -48.25 22.19 28.52
C ASP A 292 -47.61 23.28 29.41
#